data_AF-A0A4S5C2L5-F1
#
_entry.id   AF-A0A4S5C2L5-F1
#
_cell.length_a   1.000
_cell.length_b   1.000
_cell.length_c   1.000
_cell.angle_alpha   90.00
_cell.angle_beta   90.00
_cell.angle_gamma   90.00
#
_symmetry.space_group_name_H-M   'P 1'
#
loop_
_entity.id
_entity.type
_entity.pdbx_description
1 polymer ?
#
loop_
_entity_poly.entity_id
_entity_poly.type
_entity_poly.pdbx_seq_one_letter_code
_entity_poly.pdbx_strand_id
1 'polypeptide(L)'
;MRGLSKIKALVLIVGTGASLAIIPLTPASAGTINNPLTVAGTVRCKFGSAESLKITGGGEAHGAAVGSSGNFSVFFANPQLPSPAIAEVRCDVGGTRTFRSTNFPLHRPVTGQTLVVNLVA
;
A
#
# COMPACT_ATOMS: atom_id res chain seq x y z
N MET A 1 -20.53 18.30 67.44
CA MET A 1 -21.49 17.77 66.46
C MET A 1 -20.75 17.50 65.15
N ARG A 2 -20.81 16.24 64.66
CA ARG A 2 -20.52 15.74 63.30
C ARG A 2 -19.07 15.95 62.81
N GLY A 3 -18.19 14.94 62.73
CA GLY A 3 -18.35 13.65 62.03
C GLY A 3 -18.23 13.91 60.51
N LEU A 4 -17.29 13.36 59.74
CA LEU A 4 -16.95 11.95 59.60
C LEU A 4 -15.62 11.80 58.83
N SER A 5 -14.74 10.96 59.37
CA SER A 5 -13.68 10.26 58.66
C SER A 5 -14.27 9.27 57.64
N LYS A 6 -13.70 9.17 56.43
CA LYS A 6 -13.97 8.09 55.46
C LYS A 6 -12.62 7.59 54.92
N ILE A 7 -12.08 6.49 55.49
CA ILE A 7 -12.27 5.08 55.05
C ILE A 7 -11.60 4.89 53.67
N LYS A 8 -10.32 4.47 53.59
CA LYS A 8 -9.84 3.06 53.63
C LYS A 8 -10.61 2.13 52.67
N ALA A 9 -10.09 1.87 51.48
CA ALA A 9 -10.38 0.64 50.73
C ALA A 9 -9.34 0.43 49.61
N LEU A 10 -8.16 -0.05 50.02
CA LEU A 10 -7.31 -0.88 49.18
C LEU A 10 -7.98 -2.26 49.16
N VAL A 11 -8.56 -2.68 48.04
CA VAL A 11 -8.98 -4.08 47.86
C VAL A 11 -8.43 -4.58 46.53
N LEU A 12 -7.61 -5.61 46.68
CA LEU A 12 -6.92 -6.33 45.64
C LEU A 12 -7.90 -6.95 44.65
N ILE A 13 -7.54 -6.81 43.37
CA ILE A 13 -8.08 -7.56 42.26
C ILE A 13 -7.52 -8.99 42.37
N VAL A 14 -8.36 -9.95 42.77
CA VAL A 14 -8.10 -11.37 42.58
C VAL A 14 -9.13 -11.88 41.60
N GLY A 15 -8.78 -11.84 40.32
CA GLY A 15 -9.50 -12.47 39.23
C GLY A 15 -8.57 -13.47 38.55
N THR A 16 -8.51 -14.70 39.08
CA THR A 16 -8.01 -15.85 38.36
C THR A 16 -9.00 -16.19 37.24
N GLY A 17 -8.63 -15.95 35.99
CA GLY A 17 -9.48 -16.31 34.86
C GLY A 17 -8.79 -16.05 33.53
N ALA A 18 -8.33 -17.15 32.91
CA ALA A 18 -7.89 -17.27 31.52
C ALA A 18 -6.70 -16.40 31.08
N SER A 19 -5.57 -17.08 30.86
CA SER A 19 -4.50 -16.64 29.97
C SER A 19 -5.03 -16.51 28.53
N LEU A 20 -5.76 -15.43 28.24
CA LEU A 20 -5.83 -14.94 26.87
C LEU A 20 -4.46 -14.31 26.61
N ALA A 21 -3.60 -15.07 25.92
CA ALA A 21 -2.47 -14.50 25.24
C ALA A 21 -3.02 -13.45 24.28
N ILE A 22 -3.07 -12.20 24.76
CA ILE A 22 -3.22 -11.03 23.92
C ILE A 22 -1.92 -11.02 23.13
N ILE A 23 -1.92 -11.68 21.98
CA ILE A 23 -0.94 -11.38 20.95
C ILE A 23 -1.15 -9.89 20.73
N PRO A 24 -0.19 -9.01 21.04
CA PRO A 24 -0.26 -7.69 20.48
C PRO A 24 -0.17 -7.94 18.97
N LEU A 25 -1.31 -7.90 18.29
CA LEU A 25 -1.36 -7.35 16.95
C LEU A 25 -0.91 -5.91 17.17
N THR A 26 0.40 -5.73 17.27
CA THR A 26 1.05 -4.44 17.11
C THR A 26 0.37 -3.88 15.86
N PRO A 27 -0.33 -2.74 15.93
CA PRO A 27 -0.75 -2.10 14.70
C PRO A 27 0.52 -2.05 13.86
N ALA A 28 0.50 -2.72 12.70
CA ALA A 28 1.60 -2.65 11.76
C ALA A 28 1.89 -1.17 11.66
N SER A 29 3.08 -0.78 12.14
CA SER A 29 3.46 0.61 12.30
C SER A 29 2.99 1.30 11.05
N ALA A 30 2.13 2.31 11.18
CA ALA A 30 1.79 3.18 10.08
C ALA A 30 3.13 3.69 9.57
N GLY A 31 3.67 3.00 8.55
CA GLY A 31 4.98 3.27 8.01
C GLY A 31 4.90 4.72 7.62
N THR A 32 5.78 5.52 8.23
CA THR A 32 5.87 6.96 8.03
C THR A 32 5.48 7.32 6.61
N ILE A 33 4.67 8.37 6.45
CA ILE A 33 4.11 8.94 5.19
C ILE A 33 5.17 9.19 4.09
N ASN A 34 6.43 8.92 4.42
CA ASN A 34 7.65 9.21 3.73
C ASN A 34 8.61 8.00 3.78
N ASN A 35 8.22 6.88 3.20
CA ASN A 35 9.07 5.67 3.18
C ASN A 35 8.94 5.00 1.82
N PRO A 36 10.03 4.42 1.27
CA PRO A 36 10.00 3.86 -0.06
C PRO A 36 8.92 2.80 -0.24
N LEU A 37 8.38 2.76 -1.46
CA LEU A 37 7.41 1.78 -1.92
C LEU A 37 7.82 1.33 -3.32
N THR A 38 7.91 0.03 -3.53
CA THR A 38 8.04 -0.53 -4.87
C THR A 38 6.65 -0.93 -5.38
N VAL A 39 6.23 -0.43 -6.52
CA VAL A 39 5.03 -0.92 -7.22
C VAL A 39 5.50 -1.88 -8.29
N ALA A 40 5.26 -3.16 -8.10
CA ALA A 40 5.58 -4.20 -9.06
C ALA A 40 4.29 -4.86 -9.56
N GLY A 41 4.32 -5.46 -10.73
CA GLY A 41 3.09 -6.01 -11.26
C GLY A 41 3.19 -6.55 -12.65
N THR A 42 2.03 -6.91 -13.17
CA THR A 42 1.85 -7.20 -14.59
C THR A 42 0.93 -6.17 -15.21
N VAL A 43 1.22 -5.80 -16.46
CA VAL A 43 0.37 -4.96 -17.29
C VAL A 43 0.06 -5.70 -18.57
N ARG A 44 -1.21 -5.68 -18.97
CA ARG A 44 -1.68 -6.29 -20.21
C ARG A 44 -2.46 -5.28 -21.02
N CYS A 45 -2.05 -5.07 -22.26
CA CYS A 45 -2.82 -4.31 -23.22
C CYS A 45 -3.94 -5.20 -23.78
N LYS A 46 -5.15 -4.65 -23.94
CA LYS A 46 -6.27 -5.35 -24.58
C LYS A 46 -5.95 -5.73 -26.03
N PHE A 47 -5.18 -4.87 -26.69
CA PHE A 47 -4.65 -5.09 -28.03
C PHE A 47 -3.16 -4.75 -28.03
N GLY A 48 -2.35 -5.59 -28.67
CA GLY A 48 -0.92 -5.35 -28.80
C GLY A 48 -0.09 -5.74 -27.58
N SER A 49 1.14 -5.21 -27.51
CA SER A 49 2.11 -5.48 -26.45
C SER A 49 2.44 -4.22 -25.66
N ALA A 50 2.58 -4.32 -24.34
CA ALA A 50 3.01 -3.20 -23.51
C ALA A 50 4.52 -2.97 -23.67
N GLU A 51 4.92 -1.75 -24.05
CA GLU A 51 6.33 -1.37 -24.21
C GLU A 51 6.88 -0.70 -22.94
N SER A 52 6.11 0.23 -22.38
CA SER A 52 6.51 1.05 -21.25
C SER A 52 5.29 1.53 -20.49
N LEU A 53 5.49 1.95 -19.25
CA LEU A 53 4.44 2.60 -18.47
C LEU A 53 5.00 3.74 -17.64
N LYS A 54 4.10 4.62 -17.21
CA LYS A 54 4.34 5.69 -16.27
C LYS A 54 3.27 5.63 -15.18
N ILE A 55 3.68 5.62 -13.93
CA ILE A 55 2.78 5.66 -12.78
C ILE A 55 2.89 7.04 -12.15
N THR A 56 1.75 7.69 -11.98
CA THR A 56 1.63 8.99 -11.31
C THR A 56 0.73 8.82 -10.09
N GLY A 57 1.22 9.13 -8.89
CA GLY A 57 0.48 8.98 -7.65
C GLY A 57 1.32 9.28 -6.42
N GLY A 58 0.68 9.61 -5.29
CA GLY A 58 1.39 9.89 -4.04
C GLY A 58 2.36 11.08 -4.11
N GLY A 59 2.12 12.05 -4.99
CA GLY A 59 2.99 13.22 -5.19
C GLY A 59 4.21 12.96 -6.10
N GLU A 60 4.38 11.75 -6.63
CA GLU A 60 5.50 11.39 -7.50
C GLU A 60 5.00 10.83 -8.85
N ALA A 61 5.86 10.87 -9.87
CA ALA A 61 5.61 10.28 -11.18
C ALA A 61 6.87 9.57 -11.69
N HIS A 62 6.75 8.28 -12.01
CA HIS A 62 7.89 7.44 -12.39
C HIS A 62 7.55 6.57 -13.60
N GLY A 63 8.49 6.47 -14.53
CA GLY A 63 8.40 5.59 -15.70
C GLY A 63 9.13 4.27 -15.47
N ALA A 64 8.63 3.20 -16.09
CA ALA A 64 9.33 1.91 -16.19
C ALA A 64 9.16 1.30 -17.58
N ALA A 65 10.19 0.58 -18.01
CA ALA A 65 10.07 -0.34 -19.14
C ALA A 65 9.22 -1.55 -18.73
N VAL A 66 8.43 -2.05 -19.67
CA VAL A 66 7.65 -3.27 -19.46
C VAL A 66 8.41 -4.43 -20.09
N GLY A 67 8.64 -5.48 -19.32
CA GLY A 67 9.25 -6.71 -19.83
C GLY A 67 8.34 -7.41 -20.83
N SER A 68 8.90 -8.32 -21.63
CA SER A 68 8.16 -9.09 -22.64
C SER A 68 6.99 -9.92 -22.08
N SER A 69 6.98 -10.21 -20.77
CA SER A 69 5.85 -10.87 -20.09
C SER A 69 4.79 -9.91 -19.52
N GLY A 70 4.92 -8.61 -19.77
CA GLY A 70 4.09 -7.57 -19.17
C GLY A 70 4.53 -7.19 -17.75
N ASN A 71 5.64 -7.73 -17.24
CA ASN A 71 6.13 -7.46 -15.90
C ASN A 71 6.78 -6.07 -15.80
N PHE A 72 6.56 -5.38 -14.68
CA PHE A 72 7.18 -4.10 -14.40
C PHE A 72 7.50 -3.94 -12.92
N SER A 73 8.39 -3.00 -12.61
CA SER A 73 8.70 -2.57 -11.25
C SER A 73 9.06 -1.09 -11.26
N VAL A 74 8.41 -0.32 -10.39
CA VAL A 74 8.58 1.12 -10.23
C VAL A 74 8.89 1.41 -8.77
N PHE A 75 9.97 2.14 -8.51
CA PHE A 75 10.36 2.53 -7.16
C PHE A 75 9.90 3.96 -6.88
N PHE A 76 9.14 4.13 -5.80
CA PHE A 76 8.75 5.41 -5.23
C PHE A 76 9.60 5.63 -3.99
N ALA A 77 10.36 6.72 -3.95
CA ALA A 77 11.25 6.99 -2.83
C ALA A 77 10.45 7.47 -1.61
N ASN A 78 9.46 8.34 -1.86
CA ASN A 78 8.76 9.03 -0.80
C ASN A 78 7.27 9.32 -1.14
N PRO A 79 6.46 8.29 -1.42
CA PRO A 79 5.08 8.50 -1.82
C PRO A 79 4.18 8.86 -0.63
N GLN A 80 3.32 9.86 -0.84
CA GLN A 80 2.24 10.21 0.08
C GLN A 80 1.10 9.19 -0.06
N LEU A 81 0.87 8.36 0.96
CA LEU A 81 -0.11 7.26 0.92
C LEU A 81 -1.17 7.39 2.03
N PRO A 82 -2.40 6.89 1.81
CA PRO A 82 -2.93 6.34 0.56
C PRO A 82 -3.24 7.43 -0.47
N SER A 83 -3.13 7.11 -1.76
CA SER A 83 -3.36 8.07 -2.86
C SER A 83 -3.92 7.37 -4.10
N PRO A 84 -4.81 8.01 -4.88
CA PRO A 84 -5.15 7.50 -6.20
C PRO A 84 -3.93 7.61 -7.13
N ALA A 85 -3.60 6.51 -7.81
CA ALA A 85 -2.55 6.49 -8.82
C ALA A 85 -3.13 6.17 -10.19
N ILE A 86 -2.49 6.75 -11.21
CA ILE A 86 -2.79 6.57 -12.62
C ILE A 86 -1.58 5.90 -13.26
N ALA A 87 -1.79 4.74 -13.87
CA ALA A 87 -0.81 4.10 -14.74
C ALA A 87 -1.14 4.41 -16.20
N GLU A 88 -0.26 5.15 -16.88
CA GLU A 88 -0.28 5.40 -18.31
C GLU A 88 0.61 4.37 -19.01
N VAL A 89 0.02 3.48 -19.79
CA VAL A 89 0.68 2.36 -20.47
C VAL A 89 0.78 2.67 -21.95
N ARG A 90 1.97 2.49 -22.53
CA ARG A 90 2.18 2.57 -23.97
C ARG A 90 2.08 1.16 -24.56
N CYS A 91 1.07 0.96 -25.40
CA CYS A 91 0.78 -0.30 -26.08
C CYS A 91 1.14 -0.17 -27.56
N ASP A 92 1.97 -1.07 -28.09
CA ASP A 92 2.21 -1.21 -29.52
C ASP A 92 1.20 -2.17 -30.14
N VAL A 93 0.37 -1.65 -31.06
CA VAL A 93 -0.62 -2.42 -31.82
C VAL A 93 -0.19 -2.44 -33.28
N GLY A 94 0.59 -3.45 -33.65
CA GLY A 94 1.03 -3.63 -35.04
C GLY A 94 1.87 -2.46 -35.55
N GLY A 95 2.79 -1.94 -34.73
CA GLY A 95 3.64 -0.79 -35.06
C GLY A 95 3.01 0.57 -34.78
N THR A 96 1.75 0.61 -34.31
CA THR A 96 1.09 1.84 -33.87
C THR A 96 1.14 1.95 -32.35
N ARG A 97 1.79 3.00 -31.86
CA ARG A 97 1.87 3.31 -30.43
C ARG A 97 0.58 3.98 -29.96
N THR A 98 -0.09 3.32 -29.02
CA THR A 98 -1.30 3.82 -28.35
C THR A 98 -1.03 4.00 -26.86
N PHE A 99 -1.73 4.94 -26.23
CA PHE A 99 -1.61 5.20 -24.81
C PHE A 99 -2.93 4.89 -24.12
N ARG A 100 -2.85 4.16 -23.01
CA ARG A 100 -4.01 3.72 -22.23
C ARG A 100 -3.74 3.97 -20.76
N SER A 101 -4.70 4.58 -20.08
CA SER A 101 -4.58 4.87 -18.66
C SER A 101 -5.50 3.97 -17.84
N THR A 102 -5.03 3.55 -16.68
CA THR A 102 -5.82 2.81 -15.70
C THR A 102 -5.53 3.34 -14.30
N ASN A 103 -6.56 3.40 -13.46
CA ASN A 103 -6.45 3.92 -12.11
C ASN A 103 -6.38 2.77 -11.12
N PHE A 104 -5.56 2.92 -10.08
CA PHE A 104 -5.47 1.94 -9.00
C PHE A 104 -5.15 2.63 -7.66
N PRO A 105 -5.55 2.02 -6.53
CA PRO A 105 -5.25 2.58 -5.21
C PRO A 105 -3.79 2.32 -4.83
N LEU A 106 -3.01 3.39 -4.72
CA LEU A 106 -1.65 3.32 -4.18
C LEU A 106 -1.74 3.32 -2.65
N HIS A 107 -1.34 2.21 -2.05
CA HIS A 107 -1.36 2.02 -0.61
C HIS A 107 -0.18 1.17 -0.16
N ARG A 108 0.13 1.25 1.14
CA ARG A 108 1.20 0.44 1.73
C ARG A 108 0.66 -0.98 2.01
N PRO A 109 1.29 -2.04 1.47
CA PRO A 109 0.89 -3.40 1.75
C PRO A 109 1.12 -3.74 3.24
N VAL A 110 0.32 -4.66 3.77
CA VAL A 110 0.39 -5.10 5.18
C VAL A 110 1.72 -5.82 5.48
N THR A 111 2.33 -6.43 4.46
CA THR A 111 3.60 -7.15 4.55
C THR A 111 4.52 -6.75 3.39
N GLY A 112 5.76 -6.35 3.70
CA GLY A 112 6.76 -5.94 2.72
C GLY A 112 6.67 -4.48 2.28
N GLN A 113 7.48 -4.11 1.29
CA GLN A 113 7.51 -2.77 0.68
C GLN A 113 7.11 -2.80 -0.80
N THR A 114 6.53 -3.93 -1.26
CA THR A 114 6.15 -4.12 -2.66
C THR A 114 4.65 -4.21 -2.79
N LEU A 115 4.04 -3.21 -3.41
CA LEU A 115 2.65 -3.25 -3.84
C LEU A 115 2.58 -4.02 -5.16
N VAL A 116 1.89 -5.17 -5.15
CA VAL A 116 1.66 -5.97 -6.35
C VAL A 116 0.36 -5.56 -7.02
N VAL A 117 0.41 -5.16 -8.29
CA VAL A 117 -0.77 -4.74 -9.06
C VAL A 117 -0.88 -5.49 -10.39
N ASN A 118 -2.11 -5.72 -10.84
CA ASN A 118 -2.41 -6.27 -12.16
C ASN A 118 -3.21 -5.23 -12.94
N LEU A 119 -2.60 -4.68 -13.97
CA LEU A 119 -3.13 -3.57 -14.75
C LEU A 119 -3.61 -4.08 -16.11
N VAL A 120 -4.78 -3.61 -16.53
CA VAL A 120 -5.32 -3.84 -17.88
C VAL A 120 -5.55 -2.50 -18.54
N ALA A 121 -5.04 -2.34 -19.76
CA ALA A 121 -4.98 -1.09 -20.51
C ALA A 121 -5.61 -1.24 -21.90
#